data_AF-B0TTZ0-F1
#
_entry.id   AF-B0TTZ0-F1
#
_cell.length_a   1.000
_cell.length_b   1.000
_cell.length_c   1.000
_cell.angle_alpha   90.00
_cell.angle_beta   90.00
_cell.angle_gamma   90.00
#
_symmetry.space_group_name_H-M   'P 1'
#
loop_
_entity.id
_entity.type
_entity.pdbx_description
1 polymer ?
#
loop_
_entity_poly.entity_id
_entity_poly.type
_entity_poly.pdbx_seq_one_letter_code
_entity_poly.pdbx_strand_id
1 'polypeptide(L)'
;MATKKQIILPMVVIAVGVAGFIGMSALKKPPEEKEEIDTTPLVSIQSVEINPMSFAVTSYGVVNAKYETELVSQLNGEIVFLSDKFVRGGFVKKGDVLAKIDPSDYEAALIDAKANMASARATLVQEKAFGKVAEAEWKRIENGVPTELSLRKPQLAQEVAKLNSSEAGLKRAIRNLERTIIKAPFDALIEARNIGLGSYVSMGTPLGKVLSTAHAEVRLPIADKELQFLDNKGKGAEVMLTGELAGQTKQWPARIVRSEGVIDSRSRMTYLVAEVTDPYGLNANNNELRYGTYVTASIDGSHAGQVAEIPRHLVINNQVATLDEGGKLRYKDITILRQIGSKVIVSAGLEAGMNVITSALDYPIEGMQLALPEDKALSEDEQTDPQATQIAMEDKE
;
A
#
# COMPACT_ATOMS: atom_id res chain seq x y z
N MET A 1 -38.53 -22.23 -115.57
CA MET A 1 -39.76 -22.40 -114.77
C MET A 1 -39.43 -23.24 -113.55
N ALA A 2 -39.17 -22.62 -112.40
CA ALA A 2 -38.97 -23.34 -111.15
C ALA A 2 -40.33 -23.77 -110.59
N THR A 3 -40.52 -25.05 -110.33
CA THR A 3 -41.78 -25.63 -109.87
C THR A 3 -42.07 -25.22 -108.42
N LYS A 4 -43.32 -24.82 -108.14
CA LYS A 4 -43.81 -24.30 -106.84
C LYS A 4 -43.41 -25.12 -105.59
N LYS A 5 -43.03 -26.40 -105.75
CA LYS A 5 -42.60 -27.28 -104.64
C LYS A 5 -41.19 -26.99 -104.10
N GLN A 6 -40.30 -26.33 -104.85
CA GLN A 6 -38.92 -26.05 -104.41
C GLN A 6 -38.76 -24.77 -103.56
N ILE A 7 -39.77 -23.89 -103.54
CA ILE A 7 -39.77 -22.65 -102.73
C ILE A 7 -40.54 -22.83 -101.42
N ILE A 8 -41.57 -23.68 -101.41
CA ILE A 8 -42.44 -23.89 -100.22
C ILE A 8 -41.73 -24.72 -99.14
N LEU A 9 -40.93 -25.73 -99.53
CA LEU A 9 -40.24 -26.61 -98.58
C LEU A 9 -39.25 -25.87 -97.64
N PRO A 10 -38.34 -25.00 -98.13
CA PRO A 10 -37.44 -24.26 -97.24
C PRO A 10 -38.18 -23.23 -96.38
N MET A 11 -39.27 -22.63 -96.88
CA MET A 11 -40.04 -21.66 -96.11
C MET A 11 -40.77 -22.30 -94.91
N VAL A 12 -41.26 -23.54 -95.08
CA VAL A 12 -41.88 -24.32 -94.00
C VAL A 12 -40.84 -24.76 -92.97
N VAL A 13 -39.63 -25.16 -93.39
CA VAL A 13 -38.54 -25.52 -92.45
C VAL A 13 -38.09 -24.30 -91.63
N ILE A 14 -38.00 -23.12 -92.25
CA ILE A 14 -37.70 -21.87 -91.53
C ILE A 14 -38.84 -21.49 -90.59
N ALA A 15 -40.10 -21.63 -91.00
CA ALA A 15 -41.24 -21.34 -90.14
C ALA A 15 -41.32 -22.28 -88.92
N VAL A 16 -41.02 -23.58 -89.10
CA VAL A 16 -40.95 -24.55 -88.00
C VAL A 16 -39.74 -24.30 -87.10
N GLY A 17 -38.59 -23.89 -87.67
CA GLY A 17 -37.42 -23.48 -86.89
C GLY A 17 -37.67 -22.23 -86.05
N VAL A 18 -38.34 -21.23 -86.61
CA VAL A 18 -38.71 -20.00 -85.89
C VAL A 18 -39.78 -20.30 -84.83
N ALA A 19 -40.79 -21.12 -85.12
CA ALA A 19 -41.77 -21.55 -84.15
C ALA A 19 -41.16 -22.38 -83.01
N GLY A 20 -40.19 -23.26 -83.32
CA GLY A 20 -39.43 -24.02 -82.34
C GLY A 20 -38.53 -23.14 -81.46
N PHE A 21 -37.91 -22.10 -82.04
CA PHE A 21 -37.10 -21.15 -81.29
C PHE A 21 -37.93 -20.25 -80.38
N ILE A 22 -39.11 -19.81 -80.83
CA ILE A 22 -40.06 -19.04 -80.02
C ILE A 22 -40.62 -19.92 -78.89
N GLY A 23 -40.94 -21.19 -79.18
CA GLY A 23 -41.35 -22.16 -78.16
C GLY A 23 -40.29 -22.41 -77.10
N MET A 24 -39.01 -22.52 -77.48
CA MET A 24 -37.90 -22.68 -76.51
C MET A 24 -37.56 -21.39 -75.75
N SER A 25 -37.71 -20.22 -76.39
CA SER A 25 -37.44 -18.94 -75.74
C SER A 25 -38.52 -18.56 -74.73
N ALA A 26 -39.77 -19.03 -74.91
CA ALA A 26 -40.86 -18.84 -73.96
C ALA A 26 -40.80 -19.80 -72.75
N LEU A 27 -39.97 -20.86 -72.81
CA LEU A 27 -39.71 -21.77 -71.69
C LEU A 27 -38.45 -21.43 -70.88
N LYS A 28 -37.73 -20.34 -71.19
CA LYS A 28 -36.72 -19.79 -70.28
C LYS A 28 -37.44 -19.19 -69.08
N LYS A 29 -37.62 -20.00 -68.03
CA LYS A 29 -37.93 -19.48 -66.69
C LYS A 29 -36.90 -18.37 -66.38
N PRO A 30 -37.33 -17.17 -65.96
CA PRO A 30 -36.40 -16.17 -65.48
C PRO A 30 -35.57 -16.81 -64.35
N PRO A 31 -34.26 -16.52 -64.28
CA PRO A 31 -33.45 -17.04 -63.18
C PRO A 31 -34.13 -16.65 -61.87
N GLU A 32 -34.42 -17.63 -61.01
CA GLU A 32 -34.84 -17.35 -59.64
C GLU A 32 -33.78 -16.45 -59.03
N GLU A 33 -34.20 -15.25 -58.65
CA GLU A 33 -33.46 -14.34 -57.81
C GLU A 33 -33.20 -15.11 -56.52
N LYS A 34 -32.02 -15.73 -56.41
CA LYS A 34 -31.59 -16.38 -55.18
C LYS A 34 -31.67 -15.32 -54.11
N GLU A 35 -32.56 -15.52 -53.14
CA GLU A 35 -32.62 -14.72 -51.93
C GLU A 35 -31.19 -14.53 -51.44
N GLU A 36 -30.76 -13.27 -51.31
CA GLU A 36 -29.45 -12.95 -50.77
C GLU A 36 -29.39 -13.52 -49.37
N ILE A 37 -28.71 -14.66 -49.20
CA ILE A 37 -28.50 -15.24 -47.88
C ILE A 37 -27.69 -14.22 -47.09
N ASP A 38 -28.32 -13.59 -46.11
CA ASP A 38 -27.66 -12.62 -45.25
C ASP A 38 -26.62 -13.33 -44.35
N THR A 39 -25.41 -13.42 -44.88
CA THR A 39 -24.24 -13.97 -44.20
C THR A 39 -23.61 -12.99 -43.19
N THR A 40 -24.30 -11.91 -42.81
CA THR A 40 -23.79 -10.99 -41.78
C THR A 40 -23.50 -11.75 -40.48
N PRO A 41 -22.23 -11.72 -40.02
CA PRO A 41 -21.86 -12.35 -38.76
C PRO A 41 -22.51 -11.63 -37.60
N LEU A 42 -23.06 -12.41 -36.66
CA LEU A 42 -23.65 -11.89 -35.44
C LEU A 42 -22.56 -11.58 -34.42
N VAL A 43 -22.59 -10.38 -33.85
CA VAL A 43 -21.60 -9.97 -32.85
C VAL A 43 -22.23 -9.44 -31.58
N SER A 44 -21.55 -9.66 -30.46
CA SER A 44 -21.87 -8.98 -29.20
C SER A 44 -21.02 -7.73 -29.09
N ILE A 45 -21.61 -6.65 -28.58
CA ILE A 45 -20.93 -5.38 -28.35
C ILE A 45 -20.99 -4.99 -26.87
N GLN A 46 -20.05 -4.15 -26.46
CA GLN A 46 -20.04 -3.47 -25.18
C GLN A 46 -19.75 -1.99 -25.41
N SER A 47 -20.60 -1.12 -24.88
CA SER A 47 -20.38 0.31 -24.95
C SER A 47 -19.24 0.73 -24.01
N VAL A 48 -18.36 1.59 -24.51
CA VAL A 48 -17.22 2.10 -23.76
C VAL A 48 -17.68 3.16 -22.78
N GLU A 49 -17.42 2.92 -21.50
CA GLU A 49 -17.54 3.92 -20.45
C GLU A 49 -16.18 4.55 -20.16
N ILE A 50 -16.15 5.88 -20.10
CA ILE A 50 -14.97 6.64 -19.70
C ILE A 50 -15.23 7.20 -18.32
N ASN A 51 -14.49 6.67 -17.33
CA ASN A 51 -14.65 7.05 -15.93
C ASN A 51 -13.31 7.58 -15.39
N PRO A 52 -13.34 8.54 -14.45
CA PRO A 52 -12.14 8.95 -13.73
C PRO A 52 -11.64 7.77 -12.89
N MET A 53 -10.35 7.44 -13.00
CA MET A 53 -9.73 6.36 -12.24
C MET A 53 -8.45 6.84 -11.56
N SER A 54 -8.19 6.35 -10.35
CA SER A 54 -6.88 6.43 -9.69
C SER A 54 -6.19 5.07 -9.76
N PHE A 55 -4.88 5.08 -9.93
CA PHE A 55 -4.12 3.85 -9.79
C PHE A 55 -3.99 3.47 -8.33
N ALA A 56 -3.95 2.17 -8.06
CA ALA A 56 -3.49 1.63 -6.80
C ALA A 56 -2.28 0.72 -7.05
N VAL A 57 -1.38 0.65 -6.07
CA VAL A 57 -0.27 -0.30 -6.06
C VAL A 57 -0.45 -1.22 -4.88
N THR A 58 -0.58 -2.52 -5.17
CA THR A 58 -0.70 -3.55 -4.15
C THR A 58 0.67 -4.03 -3.71
N SER A 59 0.86 -4.17 -2.41
CA SER A 59 2.03 -4.78 -1.80
C SER A 59 1.63 -5.62 -0.59
N TYR A 60 2.58 -6.25 0.06
CA TYR A 60 2.34 -7.09 1.22
C TYR A 60 3.49 -6.98 2.21
N GLY A 61 3.22 -7.17 3.49
CA GLY A 61 4.23 -7.05 4.52
C GLY A 61 3.78 -7.57 5.87
N VAL A 62 4.74 -7.62 6.80
CA VAL A 62 4.49 -7.99 8.20
C VAL A 62 4.48 -6.74 9.04
N VAL A 63 3.52 -6.66 9.96
CA VAL A 63 3.39 -5.56 10.91
C VAL A 63 4.43 -5.70 12.02
N ASN A 64 5.25 -4.68 12.20
CA ASN A 64 6.27 -4.60 13.25
C ASN A 64 6.05 -3.34 14.12
N ALA A 65 6.58 -3.33 15.32
CA ALA A 65 6.58 -2.12 16.15
C ALA A 65 7.58 -1.11 15.58
N LYS A 66 7.24 0.19 15.65
CA LYS A 66 8.16 1.26 15.22
C LYS A 66 9.42 1.31 16.07
N TYR A 67 9.25 1.14 17.38
CA TYR A 67 10.35 1.04 18.32
C TYR A 67 10.25 -0.25 19.10
N GLU A 68 11.37 -0.95 19.15
CA GLU A 68 11.58 -2.15 19.95
C GLU A 68 12.78 -1.89 20.84
N THR A 69 12.68 -2.26 22.11
CA THR A 69 13.75 -2.03 23.08
C THR A 69 13.93 -3.24 23.97
N GLU A 70 15.16 -3.71 24.04
CA GLU A 70 15.58 -4.67 25.04
C GLU A 70 15.93 -3.92 26.33
N LEU A 71 15.18 -4.21 27.39
CA LEU A 71 15.43 -3.67 28.72
C LEU A 71 16.59 -4.44 29.34
N VAL A 72 17.65 -3.74 29.73
CA VAL A 72 18.83 -4.33 30.37
C VAL A 72 19.06 -3.71 31.74
N SER A 73 19.64 -4.48 32.66
CA SER A 73 20.06 -3.94 33.94
C SER A 73 21.26 -3.00 33.76
N GLN A 74 21.23 -1.85 34.42
CA GLN A 74 22.37 -0.92 34.49
C GLN A 74 23.18 -1.09 35.77
N LEU A 75 22.74 -1.98 36.65
CA LEU A 75 23.25 -2.17 38.01
C LEU A 75 23.29 -3.65 38.37
N ASN A 76 23.96 -3.95 39.49
CA ASN A 76 23.98 -5.30 40.05
C ASN A 76 23.04 -5.36 41.25
N GLY A 77 22.37 -6.49 41.47
CA GLY A 77 21.55 -6.72 42.66
C GLY A 77 20.42 -7.71 42.42
N GLU A 78 19.69 -8.01 43.50
CA GLU A 78 18.54 -8.91 43.47
C GLU A 78 17.24 -8.18 43.10
N ILE A 79 16.37 -8.83 42.33
CA ILE A 79 15.04 -8.32 42.01
C ILE A 79 14.09 -8.55 43.20
N VAL A 80 13.79 -7.48 43.92
CA VAL A 80 12.93 -7.50 45.13
C VAL A 80 11.46 -7.19 44.83
N PHE A 81 11.18 -6.64 43.64
CA PHE A 81 9.81 -6.35 43.20
C PHE A 81 9.66 -6.61 41.71
N LEU A 82 8.52 -7.18 41.34
CA LEU A 82 8.11 -7.39 39.97
C LEU A 82 6.65 -6.97 39.82
N SER A 83 6.36 -6.18 38.79
CA SER A 83 5.00 -5.73 38.50
C SER A 83 4.19 -6.83 37.83
N ASP A 84 2.92 -6.98 38.21
CA ASP A 84 1.98 -7.91 37.57
C ASP A 84 1.75 -7.59 36.09
N LYS A 85 1.94 -6.32 35.70
CA LYS A 85 1.87 -5.90 34.29
C LYS A 85 3.10 -6.29 33.48
N PHE A 86 4.23 -6.54 34.14
CA PHE A 86 5.45 -6.98 33.47
C PHE A 86 5.38 -8.48 33.22
N VAL A 87 4.52 -8.86 32.28
CA VAL A 87 4.27 -10.24 31.84
C VAL A 87 4.11 -10.25 30.33
N ARG A 88 4.42 -11.37 29.67
CA ARG A 88 4.26 -11.49 28.22
C ARG A 88 2.82 -11.20 27.79
N GLY A 89 2.66 -10.31 26.81
CA GLY A 89 1.36 -9.82 26.35
C GLY A 89 0.77 -8.70 27.21
N GLY A 90 1.43 -8.31 28.30
CA GLY A 90 0.99 -7.20 29.15
C GLY A 90 1.23 -5.84 28.49
N PHE A 91 0.28 -4.92 28.69
CA PHE A 91 0.41 -3.52 28.26
C PHE A 91 0.87 -2.66 29.43
N VAL A 92 1.85 -1.79 29.17
CA VAL A 92 2.42 -0.87 30.15
C VAL A 92 2.49 0.54 29.58
N LYS A 93 2.32 1.53 30.44
CA LYS A 93 2.47 2.95 30.06
C LYS A 93 3.88 3.43 30.35
N LYS A 94 4.30 4.49 29.65
CA LYS A 94 5.55 5.19 29.91
C LYS A 94 5.66 5.55 31.40
N GLY A 95 6.76 5.14 32.02
CA GLY A 95 7.05 5.41 33.43
C GLY A 95 6.49 4.38 34.41
N ASP A 96 5.67 3.42 33.96
CA ASP A 96 5.23 2.30 34.79
C ASP A 96 6.46 1.54 35.33
N VAL A 97 6.45 1.24 36.64
CA VAL A 97 7.50 0.44 37.28
C VAL A 97 7.30 -1.02 36.90
N LEU A 98 8.31 -1.62 36.29
CA LEU A 98 8.30 -3.00 35.81
C LEU A 98 8.96 -3.94 36.82
N ALA A 99 10.10 -3.53 37.36
CA ALA A 99 10.85 -4.26 38.37
C ALA A 99 11.63 -3.30 39.27
N LYS A 100 12.02 -3.75 40.47
CA LYS A 100 12.98 -3.05 41.32
C LYS A 100 14.11 -3.98 41.74
N ILE A 101 15.32 -3.46 41.66
CA ILE A 101 16.53 -4.04 42.26
C ILE A 101 16.57 -3.59 43.72
N ASP A 102 17.07 -4.44 44.62
CA ASP A 102 17.30 -4.07 46.02
C ASP A 102 18.08 -2.75 46.12
N PRO A 103 17.49 -1.69 46.71
CA PRO A 103 18.14 -0.39 46.78
C PRO A 103 19.10 -0.25 47.96
N SER A 104 19.19 -1.21 48.88
CA SER A 104 19.86 -1.06 50.19
C SER A 104 21.31 -0.54 50.08
N ASP A 105 22.12 -1.16 49.23
CA ASP A 105 23.51 -0.74 49.00
C ASP A 105 23.61 0.64 48.33
N TYR A 106 22.65 0.96 47.45
CA TYR A 106 22.60 2.23 46.72
C TYR A 106 22.09 3.39 47.60
N GLU A 107 21.20 3.11 48.55
CA GLU A 107 20.75 4.06 49.57
C GLU A 107 21.88 4.37 50.55
N ALA A 108 22.62 3.36 51.01
CA ALA A 108 23.81 3.56 51.84
C ALA A 108 24.86 4.42 51.12
N ALA A 109 25.17 4.08 49.86
CA ALA A 109 26.10 4.87 49.04
C ALA A 109 25.63 6.32 48.80
N LEU A 110 24.32 6.56 48.71
CA LEU A 110 23.75 7.90 48.63
C LEU A 110 23.94 8.69 49.93
N ILE A 111 23.74 8.04 51.08
CA ILE A 111 23.97 8.67 52.40
C ILE A 111 25.43 9.05 52.55
N ASP A 112 26.36 8.15 52.21
CA ASP A 112 27.80 8.41 52.25
C ASP A 112 28.20 9.58 51.33
N ALA A 113 27.66 9.61 50.11
CA ALA A 113 27.94 10.70 49.17
C ALA A 113 27.39 12.06 49.66
N LYS A 114 26.22 12.08 50.30
CA LYS A 114 25.67 13.29 50.93
C LYS A 114 26.56 13.77 52.08
N ALA A 115 27.01 12.86 52.94
CA ALA A 115 27.92 13.19 54.06
C ALA A 115 29.25 13.77 53.56
N ASN A 116 29.84 13.15 52.53
CA ASN A 116 31.07 13.64 51.90
C ASN A 116 30.91 15.03 51.29
N MET A 117 29.79 15.31 50.61
CA MET A 117 29.49 16.65 50.09
C MET A 117 29.31 17.68 51.21
N ALA A 118 28.60 17.32 52.28
CA ALA A 118 28.41 18.20 53.43
C ALA A 118 29.76 18.55 54.09
N SER A 119 30.64 17.56 54.28
CA SER A 119 31.98 17.77 54.82
C SER A 119 32.84 18.66 53.93
N ALA A 120 32.85 18.43 52.61
CA ALA A 120 33.59 19.26 51.66
C ALA A 120 33.06 20.70 51.63
N ARG A 121 31.74 20.87 51.72
CA ARG A 121 31.12 22.19 51.81
C ARG A 121 31.49 22.93 53.09
N ALA A 122 31.50 22.24 54.23
CA ALA A 122 31.92 22.82 55.51
C ALA A 122 33.38 23.29 55.45
N THR A 123 34.27 22.46 54.91
CA THR A 123 35.70 22.77 54.75
C THR A 123 35.90 23.99 53.83
N LEU A 124 35.17 24.07 52.71
CA LEU A 124 35.20 25.24 51.83
C LEU A 124 34.73 26.52 52.53
N VAL A 125 33.67 26.44 53.35
CA VAL A 125 33.16 27.61 54.11
C VAL A 125 34.21 28.09 55.11
N GLN A 126 34.85 27.16 55.81
CA GLN A 126 35.93 27.45 56.75
C GLN A 126 37.13 28.11 56.02
N GLU A 127 37.55 27.55 54.89
CA GLU A 127 38.67 28.10 54.11
C GLU A 127 38.37 29.49 53.55
N LYS A 128 37.14 29.74 53.09
CA LYS A 128 36.67 31.08 52.71
C LYS A 128 36.73 32.07 53.88
N ALA A 129 36.40 31.63 55.09
CA ALA A 129 36.49 32.48 56.28
C ALA A 129 37.95 32.83 56.60
N PHE A 130 38.87 31.85 56.55
CA PHE A 130 40.30 32.10 56.74
C PHE A 130 40.89 33.01 55.67
N GLY A 131 40.50 32.84 54.40
CA GLY A 131 40.91 33.73 53.31
C GLY A 131 40.49 35.18 53.55
N LYS A 132 39.27 35.41 54.06
CA LYS A 132 38.79 36.76 54.42
C LYS A 132 39.57 37.38 55.57
N VAL A 133 39.90 36.59 56.60
CA VAL A 133 40.72 37.06 57.72
C VAL A 133 42.12 37.42 57.23
N ALA A 134 42.74 36.55 56.43
CA ALA A 134 44.06 36.81 55.84
C ALA A 134 44.06 38.10 54.98
N GLU A 135 43.04 38.30 54.15
CA GLU A 135 42.90 39.53 53.36
C GLU A 135 42.77 40.79 54.25
N ALA A 136 41.99 40.71 55.33
CA ALA A 136 41.81 41.82 56.28
C ALA A 136 43.10 42.14 57.07
N GLU A 137 43.91 41.13 57.39
CA GLU A 137 45.22 41.30 58.03
C GLU A 137 46.23 41.95 57.07
N TRP A 138 46.30 41.49 55.83
CA TRP A 138 47.21 42.06 54.82
C TRP A 138 46.91 43.53 54.52
N LYS A 139 45.63 43.94 54.53
CA LYS A 139 45.24 45.35 54.34
C LYS A 139 45.78 46.30 55.41
N ARG A 140 46.22 45.79 56.57
CA ARG A 140 46.81 46.60 57.65
C ARG A 140 48.32 46.76 57.54
N ILE A 141 48.97 46.07 56.60
CA ILE A 141 50.41 46.15 56.39
C ILE A 141 50.68 47.25 55.35
N GLU A 142 51.35 48.33 55.77
CA GLU A 142 51.59 49.52 54.91
C GLU A 142 52.56 49.26 53.74
N ASN A 143 53.49 48.30 53.88
CA ASN A 143 54.54 48.04 52.89
C ASN A 143 54.63 46.54 52.56
N GLY A 144 54.00 46.12 51.45
CA GLY A 144 54.14 44.76 50.90
C GLY A 144 53.07 44.40 49.87
N VAL A 145 53.42 43.60 48.85
CA VAL A 145 52.46 43.01 47.90
C VAL A 145 52.09 41.61 48.40
N PRO A 146 50.80 41.30 48.66
CA PRO A 146 50.41 39.99 49.14
C PRO A 146 50.62 38.92 48.05
N THR A 147 51.28 37.82 48.39
CA THR A 147 51.38 36.66 47.48
C THR A 147 50.06 35.88 47.44
N GLU A 148 49.82 35.12 46.37
CA GLU A 148 48.61 34.30 46.26
C GLU A 148 48.49 33.26 47.38
N LEU A 149 49.62 32.73 47.83
CA LEU A 149 49.69 31.81 48.97
C LEU A 149 49.30 32.51 50.28
N SER A 150 49.76 33.75 50.48
CA SER A 150 49.41 34.54 51.66
C SER A 150 47.92 34.86 51.75
N LEU A 151 47.25 35.01 50.59
CA LEU A 151 45.79 35.17 50.48
C LEU A 151 45.03 33.83 50.45
N ARG A 152 45.73 32.72 50.63
CA ARG A 152 45.17 31.35 50.63
C ARG A 152 44.40 30.98 49.36
N LYS A 153 44.71 31.63 48.23
CA LYS A 153 44.02 31.38 46.95
C LYS A 153 44.20 29.92 46.46
N PRO A 154 45.40 29.30 46.54
CA PRO A 154 45.56 27.90 46.16
C PRO A 154 44.76 26.94 47.03
N GLN A 155 44.71 27.18 48.35
CA GLN A 155 43.94 26.38 49.30
C GLN A 155 42.44 26.48 49.02
N LEU A 156 41.95 27.70 48.76
CA LEU A 156 40.56 27.90 48.34
C LEU A 156 40.24 27.15 47.04
N ALA A 157 41.13 27.22 46.04
CA ALA A 157 40.95 26.50 44.78
C ALA A 157 40.91 24.98 44.98
N GLN A 158 41.75 24.44 45.88
CA GLN A 158 41.74 23.02 46.26
C GLN A 158 40.39 22.61 46.89
N GLU A 159 39.86 23.40 47.84
CA GLU A 159 38.58 23.08 48.49
C GLU A 159 37.39 23.21 47.52
N VAL A 160 37.45 24.16 46.57
CA VAL A 160 36.47 24.25 45.48
C VAL A 160 36.51 22.99 44.62
N ALA A 161 37.71 22.53 44.23
CA ALA A 161 37.86 21.30 43.46
C ALA A 161 37.35 20.06 44.23
N LYS A 162 37.60 20.00 45.55
CA LYS A 162 37.10 18.93 46.41
C LYS A 162 35.58 18.93 46.51
N LEU A 163 34.96 20.10 46.67
CA LEU A 163 33.50 20.23 46.65
C LEU A 163 32.93 19.75 45.31
N ASN A 164 33.48 20.20 44.19
CA ASN A 164 33.04 19.78 42.85
C ASN A 164 33.14 18.25 42.67
N SER A 165 34.22 17.64 43.13
CA SER A 165 34.38 16.18 43.11
C SER A 165 33.33 15.47 43.96
N SER A 166 33.02 16.00 45.15
CA SER A 166 32.00 15.41 46.04
C SER A 166 30.58 15.54 45.47
N GLU A 167 30.27 16.66 44.81
CA GLU A 167 29.00 16.87 44.13
C GLU A 167 28.82 15.90 42.96
N ALA A 168 29.88 15.65 42.19
CA ALA A 168 29.88 14.64 41.13
C ALA A 168 29.63 13.22 41.69
N GLY A 169 30.22 12.91 42.86
CA GLY A 169 29.97 11.67 43.60
C GLY A 169 28.50 11.53 44.01
N LEU A 170 27.91 12.59 44.59
CA LEU A 170 26.49 12.62 44.95
C LEU A 170 25.58 12.40 43.72
N LYS A 171 25.84 13.11 42.61
CA LYS A 171 25.08 12.93 41.37
C LYS A 171 25.15 11.50 40.85
N ARG A 172 26.29 10.81 41.00
CA ARG A 172 26.43 9.39 40.63
C ARG A 172 25.59 8.49 41.51
N ALA A 173 25.63 8.69 42.83
CA ALA A 173 24.86 7.91 43.79
C ALA A 173 23.35 8.07 43.57
N ILE A 174 22.86 9.29 43.33
CA ILE A 174 21.45 9.56 42.99
C ILE A 174 21.02 8.79 41.74
N ARG A 175 21.79 8.87 40.64
CA ARG A 175 21.45 8.16 39.40
C ARG A 175 21.46 6.64 39.57
N ASN A 176 22.38 6.11 40.37
CA ASN A 176 22.39 4.68 40.66
C ASN A 176 21.13 4.30 41.45
N LEU A 177 20.75 5.06 42.48
CA LEU A 177 19.50 4.80 43.18
C LEU A 177 18.28 4.87 42.24
N GLU A 178 18.21 5.85 41.34
CA GLU A 178 17.13 5.94 40.33
C GLU A 178 17.10 4.72 39.40
N ARG A 179 18.27 4.20 39.00
CA ARG A 179 18.43 3.02 38.14
C ARG A 179 18.04 1.71 38.81
N THR A 180 17.86 1.68 40.14
CA THR A 180 17.30 0.50 40.82
C THR A 180 15.84 0.27 40.42
N ILE A 181 15.13 1.33 40.01
CA ILE A 181 13.73 1.26 39.58
C ILE A 181 13.69 1.15 38.06
N ILE A 182 13.38 -0.04 37.56
CA ILE A 182 13.26 -0.30 36.13
C ILE A 182 11.86 0.14 35.67
N LYS A 183 11.82 1.13 34.78
CA LYS A 183 10.57 1.71 34.25
C LYS A 183 10.42 1.48 32.75
N ALA A 184 9.18 1.47 32.28
CA ALA A 184 8.89 1.44 30.84
C ALA A 184 9.32 2.77 30.17
N PRO A 185 10.11 2.73 29.08
CA PRO A 185 10.59 3.94 28.39
C PRO A 185 9.50 4.67 27.59
N PHE A 186 8.49 3.95 27.15
CA PHE A 186 7.34 4.42 26.37
C PHE A 186 6.14 3.47 26.59
N ASP A 187 4.97 3.84 26.08
CA ASP A 187 3.79 2.96 26.06
C ASP A 187 4.08 1.73 25.20
N ALA A 188 4.01 0.55 25.82
CA ALA A 188 4.55 -0.66 25.22
C ALA A 188 3.76 -1.92 25.55
N LEU A 189 3.90 -2.90 24.65
CA LEU A 189 3.54 -4.29 24.84
C LEU A 189 4.79 -5.06 25.27
N ILE A 190 4.68 -5.85 26.33
CA ILE A 190 5.77 -6.71 26.78
C ILE A 190 5.81 -7.96 25.90
N GLU A 191 6.85 -8.11 25.09
CA GLU A 191 7.05 -9.30 24.25
C GLU A 191 7.66 -10.46 25.05
N ALA A 192 8.63 -10.14 25.91
CA ALA A 192 9.36 -11.11 26.71
C ALA A 192 9.74 -10.54 28.08
N ARG A 193 9.78 -11.42 29.08
CA ARG A 193 10.37 -11.16 30.40
C ARG A 193 11.34 -12.28 30.72
N ASN A 194 12.59 -11.91 31.01
CA ASN A 194 13.70 -12.83 31.19
C ASN A 194 14.15 -12.95 32.67
N ILE A 195 13.44 -12.27 33.59
CA ILE A 195 13.73 -12.28 35.02
C ILE A 195 12.52 -12.70 35.86
N GLY A 196 12.80 -13.17 37.07
CA GLY A 196 11.81 -13.46 38.11
C GLY A 196 12.10 -12.70 39.41
N LEU A 197 11.15 -12.77 40.34
CA LEU A 197 11.37 -12.31 41.71
C LEU A 197 12.48 -13.14 42.38
N GLY A 198 13.38 -12.49 43.12
CA GLY A 198 14.54 -13.12 43.75
C GLY A 198 15.70 -13.45 42.78
N SER A 199 15.58 -13.09 41.50
CA SER A 199 16.68 -13.26 40.55
C SER A 199 17.78 -12.23 40.79
N TYR A 200 19.04 -12.66 40.77
CA TYR A 200 20.17 -11.74 40.78
C TYR A 200 20.52 -11.30 39.36
N VAL A 201 20.64 -9.99 39.14
CA VAL A 201 21.00 -9.41 37.84
C VAL A 201 22.34 -8.70 37.93
N SER A 202 23.11 -8.76 36.84
CA SER A 202 24.34 -8.00 36.66
C SER A 202 24.17 -6.92 35.59
N MET A 203 25.05 -5.91 35.56
CA MET A 203 25.05 -4.89 34.52
C MET A 203 25.11 -5.52 33.12
N GLY A 204 24.18 -5.14 32.25
CA GLY A 204 23.99 -5.70 30.90
C GLY A 204 23.06 -6.92 30.83
N THR A 205 22.59 -7.46 31.96
CA THR A 205 21.66 -8.60 31.96
C THR A 205 20.33 -8.20 31.30
N PRO A 206 19.83 -8.94 30.30
CA PRO A 206 18.54 -8.66 29.67
C PRO A 206 17.40 -9.00 30.63
N LEU A 207 16.54 -8.01 30.91
CA LEU A 207 15.39 -8.10 31.80
C LEU A 207 14.12 -8.49 31.04
N GLY A 208 13.99 -8.02 29.80
CA GLY A 208 12.84 -8.27 28.95
C GLY A 208 12.86 -7.43 27.68
N LYS A 209 11.88 -7.63 26.81
CA LYS A 209 11.77 -6.97 25.51
C LYS A 209 10.41 -6.30 25.39
N VAL A 210 10.40 -5.04 24.98
CA VAL A 210 9.19 -4.21 24.90
C VAL A 210 9.02 -3.61 23.52
N LEU A 211 7.79 -3.59 23.04
CA LEU A 211 7.39 -3.14 21.70
C LEU A 211 6.49 -1.91 21.84
N SER A 212 6.82 -0.80 21.17
CA SER A 212 6.06 0.44 21.29
C SER A 212 4.69 0.33 20.66
N THR A 213 3.62 0.62 21.42
CA THR A 213 2.23 0.51 20.96
C THR A 213 1.68 1.78 20.31
N ALA A 214 2.48 2.85 20.21
CA ALA A 214 2.02 4.12 19.64
C ALA A 214 1.91 4.05 18.11
N HIS A 215 2.89 3.43 17.47
CA HIS A 215 2.98 3.32 16.00
C HIS A 215 3.48 1.93 15.60
N ALA A 216 2.86 1.35 14.58
CA ALA A 216 3.38 0.19 13.88
C ALA A 216 3.96 0.59 12.52
N GLU A 217 4.98 -0.13 12.06
CA GLU A 217 5.52 -0.01 10.71
C GLU A 217 5.28 -1.31 9.93
N VAL A 218 4.92 -1.18 8.66
CA VAL A 218 4.84 -2.27 7.69
C VAL A 218 5.78 -1.96 6.55
N ARG A 219 6.71 -2.87 6.30
CA ARG A 219 7.69 -2.75 5.22
C ARG A 219 7.12 -3.37 3.95
N LEU A 220 6.89 -2.54 2.93
CA LEU A 220 6.18 -2.87 1.70
C LEU A 220 7.15 -2.89 0.51
N PRO A 221 7.52 -4.05 -0.04
CA PRO A 221 8.31 -4.15 -1.27
C PRO A 221 7.47 -3.72 -2.48
N ILE A 222 8.01 -2.81 -3.27
CA ILE A 222 7.40 -2.30 -4.50
C ILE A 222 8.39 -2.47 -5.64
N ALA A 223 7.92 -3.04 -6.76
CA ALA A 223 8.73 -3.15 -7.97
C ALA A 223 8.93 -1.77 -8.59
N ASP A 224 10.10 -1.51 -9.16
CA ASP A 224 10.45 -0.20 -9.73
C ASP A 224 9.43 0.30 -10.78
N LYS A 225 8.94 -0.61 -11.64
CA LYS A 225 7.89 -0.33 -12.63
C LYS A 225 6.55 0.13 -12.02
N GLU A 226 6.27 -0.22 -10.76
CA GLU A 226 5.03 0.16 -10.08
C GLU A 226 5.15 1.55 -9.45
N LEU A 227 6.37 2.02 -9.15
CA LEU A 227 6.61 3.34 -8.56
C LEU A 227 6.15 4.48 -9.47
N GLN A 228 6.12 4.27 -10.78
CA GLN A 228 5.64 5.28 -11.74
C GLN A 228 4.15 5.62 -11.56
N PHE A 229 3.40 4.71 -10.93
CA PHE A 229 1.97 4.90 -10.65
C PHE A 229 1.72 5.51 -9.27
N LEU A 230 2.77 5.93 -8.54
CA LEU A 230 2.65 6.55 -7.23
C LEU A 230 3.11 8.01 -7.27
N ASP A 231 2.26 8.92 -6.81
CA ASP A 231 2.63 10.33 -6.66
C ASP A 231 3.79 10.48 -5.68
N ASN A 232 4.76 11.35 -6.01
CA ASN A 232 5.97 11.55 -5.19
C ASN A 232 6.69 10.25 -4.79
N LYS A 233 6.67 9.22 -5.65
CA LYS A 233 7.22 7.87 -5.39
C LYS A 233 6.61 7.21 -4.14
N GLY A 234 5.34 7.52 -3.86
CA GLY A 234 4.55 6.96 -2.76
C GLY A 234 4.71 7.72 -1.43
N LYS A 235 5.55 8.75 -1.33
CA LYS A 235 5.73 9.46 -0.05
C LYS A 235 4.46 10.24 0.32
N GLY A 236 3.90 9.92 1.48
CA GLY A 236 2.67 10.54 1.98
C GLY A 236 1.38 9.94 1.42
N ALA A 237 1.46 8.91 0.57
CA ALA A 237 0.30 8.19 0.07
C ALA A 237 -0.49 7.54 1.21
N GLU A 238 -1.81 7.57 1.09
CA GLU A 238 -2.70 6.80 1.94
C GLU A 238 -2.63 5.32 1.56
N VAL A 239 -2.73 4.46 2.56
CA VAL A 239 -2.62 3.02 2.40
C VAL A 239 -3.73 2.35 3.17
N MET A 240 -4.46 1.47 2.51
CA MET A 240 -5.40 0.59 3.19
C MET A 240 -4.74 -0.78 3.40
N LEU A 241 -4.44 -1.12 4.65
CA LEU A 241 -3.95 -2.44 5.01
C LEU A 241 -5.14 -3.37 5.22
N THR A 242 -5.13 -4.54 4.60
CA THR A 242 -6.15 -5.57 4.75
C THR A 242 -5.50 -6.85 5.25
N GLY A 243 -6.12 -7.51 6.23
CA GLY A 243 -5.62 -8.75 6.79
C GLY A 243 -6.71 -9.53 7.51
N GLU A 244 -6.45 -10.81 7.77
CA GLU A 244 -7.36 -11.67 8.50
C GLU A 244 -7.01 -11.66 9.99
N LEU A 245 -8.00 -11.37 10.84
CA LEU A 245 -7.86 -11.49 12.28
C LEU A 245 -9.09 -12.23 12.84
N ALA A 246 -8.85 -13.33 13.55
CA ALA A 246 -9.90 -14.17 14.12
C ALA A 246 -10.96 -14.64 13.08
N GLY A 247 -10.53 -14.93 11.85
CA GLY A 247 -11.41 -15.38 10.76
C GLY A 247 -12.24 -14.28 10.11
N GLN A 248 -12.01 -13.01 10.46
CA GLN A 248 -12.66 -11.85 9.84
C GLN A 248 -11.64 -11.00 9.09
N THR A 249 -11.98 -10.58 7.88
CA THR A 249 -11.20 -9.59 7.13
C THR A 249 -11.38 -8.23 7.78
N LYS A 250 -10.27 -7.65 8.24
CA LYS A 250 -10.22 -6.30 8.81
C LYS A 250 -9.35 -5.40 7.97
N GLN A 251 -9.64 -4.10 8.06
CA GLN A 251 -8.91 -3.05 7.36
C GLN A 251 -8.37 -2.04 8.36
N TRP A 252 -7.15 -1.56 8.11
CA TRP A 252 -6.48 -0.55 8.91
C TRP A 252 -5.92 0.55 8.00
N PRO A 253 -6.35 1.81 8.21
CA PRO A 253 -5.76 2.93 7.50
C PRO A 253 -4.31 3.13 7.96
N ALA A 254 -3.44 3.36 7.00
CA ALA A 254 -2.03 3.60 7.19
C ALA A 254 -1.57 4.70 6.23
N ARG A 255 -0.35 5.20 6.42
CA ARG A 255 0.25 6.21 5.55
C ARG A 255 1.70 5.90 5.28
N ILE A 256 2.16 6.12 4.05
CA ILE A 256 3.58 6.01 3.74
C ILE A 256 4.34 7.19 4.35
N VAL A 257 5.23 6.90 5.30
CA VAL A 257 6.05 7.91 5.99
C VAL A 257 7.41 8.10 5.33
N ARG A 258 7.98 7.04 4.75
CA ARG A 258 9.29 7.09 4.08
C ARG A 258 9.46 5.99 3.03
N SER A 259 10.37 6.23 2.11
CA SER A 259 10.99 5.21 1.26
C SER A 259 12.37 4.92 1.83
N GLU A 260 12.79 3.66 1.88
CA GLU A 260 14.14 3.29 2.35
C GLU A 260 15.24 3.76 1.39
N GLY A 261 14.90 4.14 0.14
CA GLY A 261 15.84 4.71 -0.82
C GLY A 261 16.96 3.75 -1.27
N VAL A 262 16.91 2.49 -0.84
CA VAL A 262 17.83 1.42 -1.21
C VAL A 262 17.07 0.43 -2.09
N ILE A 263 17.60 0.19 -3.28
CA ILE A 263 17.16 -0.92 -4.14
C ILE A 263 17.96 -2.13 -3.69
N ASP A 264 17.27 -3.15 -3.16
CA ASP A 264 17.92 -4.41 -2.83
C ASP A 264 18.44 -5.07 -4.13
N SER A 265 19.75 -5.31 -4.20
CA SER A 265 20.40 -5.77 -5.43
C SER A 265 19.96 -7.17 -5.88
N ARG A 266 19.34 -7.96 -4.99
CA ARG A 266 18.83 -9.30 -5.29
C ARG A 266 17.41 -9.25 -5.86
N SER A 267 16.53 -8.49 -5.23
CA SER A 267 15.10 -8.44 -5.57
C SER A 267 14.73 -7.30 -6.53
N ARG A 268 15.57 -6.28 -6.67
CA ARG A 268 15.28 -5.02 -7.39
C ARG A 268 13.98 -4.35 -6.93
N MET A 269 13.61 -4.57 -5.66
CA MET A 269 12.47 -3.94 -5.03
C MET A 269 12.93 -2.69 -4.27
N THR A 270 12.10 -1.65 -4.31
CA THR A 270 12.19 -0.50 -3.41
C THR A 270 11.24 -0.73 -2.24
N TYR A 271 11.69 -0.49 -1.02
CA TYR A 271 10.84 -0.64 0.16
C TYR A 271 10.21 0.70 0.56
N LEU A 272 8.89 0.73 0.62
CA LEU A 272 8.13 1.80 1.25
C LEU A 272 7.75 1.36 2.68
N VAL A 273 7.70 2.32 3.59
CA VAL A 273 7.33 2.06 4.99
C VAL A 273 6.00 2.74 5.25
N ALA A 274 4.97 1.91 5.46
CA ALA A 274 3.66 2.35 5.90
C ALA A 274 3.62 2.39 7.44
N GLU A 275 3.10 3.47 8.00
CA GLU A 275 2.91 3.64 9.43
C GLU A 275 1.42 3.56 9.78
N VAL A 276 1.10 2.82 10.84
CA VAL A 276 -0.24 2.73 11.44
C VAL A 276 -0.18 3.36 12.83
N THR A 277 -1.09 4.29 13.11
CA THR A 277 -1.22 4.92 14.43
C THR A 277 -2.16 4.10 15.31
N ASP A 278 -1.81 3.92 16.59
CA ASP A 278 -2.59 3.14 17.57
C ASP A 278 -2.97 1.73 17.04
N PRO A 279 -1.98 0.89 16.66
CA PRO A 279 -2.22 -0.44 16.10
C PRO A 279 -3.08 -1.33 17.00
N TYR A 280 -2.98 -1.20 18.33
CA TYR A 280 -3.80 -2.00 19.25
C TYR A 280 -5.17 -1.37 19.57
N GLY A 281 -5.49 -0.21 18.98
CA GLY A 281 -6.76 0.47 19.16
C GLY A 281 -7.06 0.84 20.62
N LEU A 282 -6.02 1.12 21.41
CA LEU A 282 -6.10 1.37 22.85
C LEU A 282 -6.79 2.70 23.19
N ASN A 283 -6.82 3.65 22.24
CA ASN A 283 -7.36 4.99 22.46
C ASN A 283 -8.63 5.28 21.66
N ALA A 284 -8.78 4.72 20.45
CA ALA A 284 -9.78 5.22 19.51
C ALA A 284 -10.83 4.22 19.02
N ASN A 285 -10.51 2.94 18.75
CA ASN A 285 -11.42 2.11 17.92
C ASN A 285 -11.42 0.60 18.17
N ASN A 286 -10.70 0.07 19.17
CA ASN A 286 -10.60 -1.38 19.45
C ASN A 286 -10.32 -2.25 18.20
N ASN A 287 -9.78 -1.64 17.15
CA ASN A 287 -9.47 -2.29 15.88
C ASN A 287 -8.03 -2.81 15.95
N GLU A 288 -7.85 -3.87 16.74
CA GLU A 288 -6.56 -4.45 17.03
C GLU A 288 -5.86 -4.96 15.75
N LEU A 289 -4.64 -4.49 15.51
CA LEU A 289 -3.67 -4.98 14.55
C LEU A 289 -2.47 -5.51 15.32
N ARG A 290 -2.38 -6.84 15.43
CA ARG A 290 -1.30 -7.49 16.21
C ARG A 290 0.02 -7.43 15.45
N TYR A 291 1.11 -7.20 16.17
CA TYR A 291 2.44 -7.41 15.61
C TYR A 291 2.61 -8.86 15.12
N GLY A 292 3.33 -9.02 14.02
CA GLY A 292 3.47 -10.29 13.32
C GLY A 292 2.33 -10.63 12.36
N THR A 293 1.25 -9.84 12.32
CA THR A 293 0.18 -10.03 11.32
C THR A 293 0.73 -9.77 9.93
N TYR A 294 0.40 -10.65 8.99
CA TYR A 294 0.67 -10.44 7.57
C TYR A 294 -0.50 -9.67 6.94
N VAL A 295 -0.18 -8.56 6.27
CA VAL A 295 -1.17 -7.66 5.68
C VAL A 295 -0.87 -7.42 4.21
N THR A 296 -1.94 -7.25 3.44
CA THR A 296 -1.92 -6.75 2.06
C THR A 296 -2.18 -5.26 2.09
N ALA A 297 -1.29 -4.48 1.50
CA ALA A 297 -1.41 -3.04 1.39
C ALA A 297 -1.94 -2.66 0.01
N SER A 298 -3.00 -1.84 -0.02
CA SER A 298 -3.39 -1.07 -1.21
C SER A 298 -2.91 0.35 -1.02
N ILE A 299 -1.90 0.77 -1.78
CA ILE A 299 -1.32 2.11 -1.73
C ILE A 299 -1.99 2.96 -2.81
N ASP A 300 -2.53 4.10 -2.42
CA ASP A 300 -3.13 5.04 -3.35
C ASP A 300 -2.07 5.68 -4.25
N GLY A 301 -2.34 5.65 -5.55
CA GLY A 301 -1.45 6.10 -6.60
C GLY A 301 -1.95 7.33 -7.33
N SER A 302 -1.27 7.64 -8.43
CA SER A 302 -1.55 8.81 -9.27
C SER A 302 -2.89 8.67 -9.98
N HIS A 303 -3.48 9.83 -10.30
CA HIS A 303 -4.72 9.90 -11.06
C HIS A 303 -4.45 9.50 -12.51
N ALA A 304 -5.15 8.49 -13.00
CA ALA A 304 -5.06 8.04 -14.39
C ALA A 304 -5.81 8.97 -15.36
N GLY A 305 -6.55 9.95 -14.83
CA GLY A 305 -7.44 10.81 -15.61
C GLY A 305 -8.71 10.06 -16.01
N GLN A 306 -9.29 10.46 -17.14
CA GLN A 306 -10.44 9.79 -17.74
C GLN A 306 -9.95 8.63 -18.60
N VAL A 307 -10.32 7.41 -18.21
CA VAL A 307 -9.84 6.18 -18.86
C VAL A 307 -10.99 5.23 -19.18
N ALA A 308 -10.80 4.45 -20.24
CA ALA A 308 -11.68 3.34 -20.58
C ALA A 308 -11.09 2.02 -20.05
N GLU A 309 -11.94 1.18 -19.49
CA GLU A 309 -11.56 -0.15 -19.01
C GLU A 309 -12.15 -1.21 -19.95
N ILE A 310 -11.28 -1.96 -20.63
CA ILE A 310 -11.69 -3.00 -21.59
C ILE A 310 -11.05 -4.35 -21.25
N PRO A 311 -11.73 -5.48 -21.54
CA PRO A 311 -11.13 -6.79 -21.39
C PRO A 311 -9.89 -6.97 -22.27
N ARG A 312 -8.82 -7.53 -21.69
CA ARG A 312 -7.52 -7.68 -22.34
C ARG A 312 -7.54 -8.52 -23.61
N HIS A 313 -8.42 -9.50 -23.69
CA HIS A 313 -8.53 -10.38 -24.85
C HIS A 313 -9.09 -9.67 -26.09
N LEU A 314 -9.68 -8.48 -25.94
CA LEU A 314 -10.20 -7.67 -27.05
C LEU A 314 -9.12 -6.77 -27.68
N VAL A 315 -7.95 -6.69 -27.05
CA VAL A 315 -6.85 -5.85 -27.52
C VAL A 315 -5.83 -6.71 -28.25
N ILE A 316 -5.66 -6.47 -29.55
CA ILE A 316 -4.70 -7.17 -30.40
C ILE A 316 -3.81 -6.13 -31.05
N ASN A 317 -2.49 -6.21 -30.88
CA ASN A 317 -1.52 -5.26 -31.45
C ASN A 317 -1.82 -3.77 -31.15
N ASN A 318 -2.28 -3.46 -29.92
CA ASN A 318 -2.76 -2.13 -29.52
C ASN A 318 -3.94 -1.58 -30.35
N GLN A 319 -4.72 -2.49 -30.96
CA GLN A 319 -5.95 -2.17 -31.66
C GLN A 319 -7.13 -2.85 -31.00
N VAL A 320 -8.29 -2.21 -31.12
CA VAL A 320 -9.58 -2.73 -30.66
C VAL A 320 -10.56 -2.68 -31.83
N ALA A 321 -11.32 -3.76 -32.01
CA ALA A 321 -12.39 -3.81 -33.00
C ALA A 321 -13.64 -3.10 -32.45
N THR A 322 -14.09 -2.06 -33.16
CA THR A 322 -15.27 -1.27 -32.83
C THR A 322 -16.31 -1.38 -33.94
N LEU A 323 -17.58 -1.25 -33.57
CA LEU A 323 -18.70 -1.15 -34.50
C LEU A 323 -19.01 0.33 -34.77
N ASP A 324 -18.95 0.73 -36.04
CA ASP A 324 -19.31 2.07 -36.51
C ASP A 324 -20.83 2.26 -36.61
N GLU A 325 -21.31 3.50 -36.71
CA GLU A 325 -22.75 3.83 -36.83
C GLU A 325 -23.42 3.15 -38.05
N GLY A 326 -22.64 2.85 -39.09
CA GLY A 326 -23.09 2.11 -40.28
C GLY A 326 -23.10 0.58 -40.11
N GLY A 327 -22.91 0.04 -38.92
CA GLY A 327 -22.89 -1.41 -38.65
C GLY A 327 -21.64 -2.11 -39.20
N LYS A 328 -20.52 -1.41 -39.35
CA LYS A 328 -19.28 -1.94 -39.92
C LYS A 328 -18.16 -2.09 -38.90
N LEU A 329 -17.36 -3.14 -39.04
CA LEU A 329 -16.16 -3.36 -38.24
C LEU A 329 -15.06 -2.34 -38.60
N ARG A 330 -14.55 -1.64 -37.59
CA ARG A 330 -13.37 -0.76 -37.68
C ARG A 330 -12.35 -1.15 -36.63
N TYR A 331 -11.08 -1.20 -37.00
CA TYR A 331 -10.00 -1.29 -36.03
C TYR A 331 -9.59 0.12 -35.61
N LYS A 332 -9.46 0.34 -34.31
CA LYS A 332 -9.03 1.62 -33.76
C LYS A 332 -7.77 1.45 -32.93
N ASP A 333 -6.76 2.26 -33.23
CA ASP A 333 -5.51 2.31 -32.46
C ASP A 333 -5.78 2.91 -31.08
N ILE A 334 -5.27 2.24 -30.05
CA ILE A 334 -5.44 2.64 -28.65
C ILE A 334 -4.10 2.82 -27.94
N THR A 335 -4.08 3.77 -27.00
CA THR A 335 -2.94 3.98 -26.10
C THR A 335 -3.22 3.33 -24.76
N ILE A 336 -2.46 2.29 -24.42
CA ILE A 336 -2.59 1.54 -23.18
C ILE A 336 -1.75 2.20 -22.08
N LEU A 337 -2.38 2.59 -20.97
CA LEU A 337 -1.67 3.08 -19.78
C LEU A 337 -1.17 1.93 -18.90
N ARG A 338 -2.03 0.93 -18.64
CA ARG A 338 -1.73 -0.16 -17.72
C ARG A 338 -2.56 -1.39 -18.04
N GLN A 339 -2.02 -2.57 -17.72
CA GLN A 339 -2.73 -3.84 -17.78
C GLN A 339 -2.88 -4.38 -16.35
N ILE A 340 -4.11 -4.67 -15.94
CA ILE A 340 -4.44 -5.13 -14.59
C ILE A 340 -5.27 -6.42 -14.71
N GLY A 341 -4.64 -7.57 -14.43
CA GLY A 341 -5.31 -8.87 -14.50
C GLY A 341 -5.86 -9.15 -15.91
N SER A 342 -7.19 -9.31 -16.01
CA SER A 342 -7.91 -9.57 -17.25
C SER A 342 -8.35 -8.30 -18.00
N LYS A 343 -8.01 -7.11 -17.49
CA LYS A 343 -8.45 -5.83 -18.03
C LYS A 343 -7.29 -4.91 -18.42
N VAL A 344 -7.57 -3.98 -19.33
CA VAL A 344 -6.62 -3.01 -19.89
C VAL A 344 -7.20 -1.62 -19.71
N ILE A 345 -6.37 -0.72 -19.19
CA ILE A 345 -6.71 0.68 -18.98
C ILE A 345 -6.20 1.49 -20.16
N VAL A 346 -7.12 2.11 -20.88
CA VAL A 346 -6.87 2.86 -22.12
C VAL A 346 -7.06 4.36 -21.87
N SER A 347 -6.08 5.18 -22.24
CA SER A 347 -6.18 6.65 -22.10
C SER A 347 -6.66 7.38 -23.34
N ALA A 348 -6.38 6.83 -24.52
CA ALA A 348 -6.67 7.49 -25.79
C ALA A 348 -7.01 6.46 -26.87
N GLY A 349 -7.82 6.88 -27.84
CA GLY A 349 -8.26 6.06 -28.98
C GLY A 349 -9.71 5.59 -28.88
N LEU A 350 -10.33 5.66 -27.69
CA LEU A 350 -11.74 5.33 -27.48
C LEU A 350 -12.51 6.53 -26.93
N GLU A 351 -13.76 6.67 -27.33
CA GLU A 351 -14.68 7.72 -26.86
C GLU A 351 -15.85 7.08 -26.11
N ALA A 352 -16.48 7.85 -25.22
CA ALA A 352 -17.62 7.38 -24.45
C ALA A 352 -18.79 7.04 -25.40
N GLY A 353 -19.40 5.87 -25.20
CA GLY A 353 -20.50 5.38 -26.03
C GLY A 353 -20.08 4.61 -27.29
N MET A 354 -18.79 4.51 -27.60
CA MET A 354 -18.33 3.64 -28.70
C MET A 354 -18.62 2.17 -28.40
N ASN A 355 -19.06 1.44 -29.42
CA ASN A 355 -19.37 0.02 -29.28
C ASN A 355 -18.14 -0.82 -29.63
N VAL A 356 -17.57 -1.48 -28.62
CA VAL A 356 -16.45 -2.42 -28.79
C VAL A 356 -17.02 -3.82 -29.00
N ILE A 357 -16.51 -4.53 -30.00
CA ILE A 357 -16.93 -5.90 -30.30
C ILE A 357 -16.30 -6.85 -29.28
N THR A 358 -17.13 -7.62 -28.58
CA THR A 358 -16.71 -8.55 -27.52
C THR A 358 -16.71 -10.01 -27.96
N SER A 359 -17.47 -10.36 -29.00
CA SER A 359 -17.54 -11.71 -29.55
C SER A 359 -16.34 -12.05 -30.43
N ALA A 360 -15.94 -13.32 -30.44
CA ALA A 360 -14.92 -13.81 -31.35
C ALA A 360 -15.45 -13.83 -32.79
N LEU A 361 -14.64 -13.32 -33.72
CA LEU A 361 -14.87 -13.39 -35.16
C LEU A 361 -13.81 -14.30 -35.78
N ASP A 362 -14.22 -15.24 -36.63
CA ASP A 362 -13.30 -16.22 -37.23
C ASP A 362 -12.34 -15.56 -38.24
N TYR A 363 -12.84 -14.62 -39.05
CA TYR A 363 -12.07 -13.89 -40.08
C TYR A 363 -12.44 -12.41 -40.14
N PRO A 364 -12.11 -11.60 -39.12
CA PRO A 364 -12.50 -10.20 -39.07
C PRO A 364 -11.69 -9.35 -40.05
N ILE A 365 -12.36 -8.86 -41.10
CA ILE A 365 -11.79 -7.89 -42.06
C ILE A 365 -12.33 -6.48 -41.77
N GLU A 366 -11.48 -5.48 -41.99
CA GLU A 366 -11.92 -4.09 -41.84
C GLU A 366 -13.03 -3.76 -42.86
N GLY A 367 -14.09 -3.10 -42.40
CA GLY A 367 -15.24 -2.72 -43.20
C GLY A 367 -16.30 -3.82 -43.37
N MET A 368 -16.14 -4.99 -42.73
CA MET A 368 -17.14 -6.06 -42.71
C MET A 368 -18.45 -5.58 -42.09
N GLN A 369 -19.58 -5.85 -42.75
CA GLN A 369 -20.91 -5.59 -42.19
C GLN A 369 -21.21 -6.61 -41.10
N LEU A 370 -21.67 -6.12 -39.95
CA LEU A 370 -21.99 -6.92 -38.78
C LEU A 370 -23.43 -6.65 -38.37
N ALA A 371 -24.11 -7.68 -37.87
CA ALA A 371 -25.45 -7.57 -37.32
C ALA A 371 -25.41 -7.74 -35.80
N LEU A 372 -26.24 -6.95 -35.09
CA LEU A 372 -26.48 -7.18 -33.67
C LEU A 372 -27.57 -8.24 -33.47
N PRO A 373 -27.58 -8.94 -32.33
CA PRO A 373 -28.62 -9.92 -32.01
C PRO A 373 -30.05 -9.35 -32.11
N GLU A 374 -30.18 -8.06 -31.83
CA GLU A 374 -31.46 -7.33 -31.89
C GLU A 374 -31.92 -7.08 -33.33
N ASP A 375 -31.00 -6.87 -34.28
CA ASP A 375 -31.32 -6.60 -35.69
C ASP A 375 -31.82 -7.86 -36.42
N LYS A 376 -31.31 -9.04 -36.04
CA LYS A 376 -31.80 -10.33 -36.57
C LYS A 376 -33.18 -10.71 -36.01
N ALA A 377 -33.48 -10.35 -34.76
CA ALA A 377 -34.81 -10.58 -34.19
C ALA A 377 -35.89 -9.73 -34.89
N LEU A 378 -35.57 -8.49 -35.28
CA LEU A 378 -36.51 -7.60 -35.98
C LEU A 378 -36.75 -8.01 -37.45
N SER A 379 -35.75 -8.59 -38.11
CA SER A 379 -35.87 -9.03 -39.51
C SER A 379 -36.61 -10.37 -39.67
N GLU A 380 -36.55 -11.26 -38.67
CA GLU A 380 -37.38 -12.48 -38.65
C GLU A 380 -38.88 -12.17 -38.44
N ASP A 381 -39.21 -11.14 -37.64
CA ASP A 381 -40.60 -10.72 -37.42
C ASP A 381 -41.23 -10.07 -38.68
N GLU A 382 -40.48 -9.28 -39.45
CA GLU A 382 -40.97 -8.68 -40.71
C GLU A 382 -41.16 -9.69 -41.86
N GLN A 383 -40.47 -10.84 -41.83
CA GLN A 383 -40.60 -11.88 -42.85
C GLN A 383 -41.79 -12.84 -42.64
N THR A 384 -42.52 -12.71 -41.52
CA THR A 384 -43.82 -13.40 -41.37
C THR A 384 -44.92 -12.66 -42.13
N ASP A 385 -44.98 -12.90 -43.45
CA ASP A 385 -46.11 -12.50 -44.29
C ASP A 385 -47.44 -13.04 -43.72
N PRO A 386 -48.46 -12.18 -43.44
CA PRO A 386 -49.76 -12.60 -42.93
C PRO A 386 -50.51 -13.60 -43.83
N GLN A 387 -50.11 -13.77 -45.10
CA GLN A 387 -50.83 -14.64 -46.04
C GLN A 387 -50.70 -16.15 -45.77
N ALA A 388 -49.70 -16.60 -45.00
CA ALA A 388 -49.55 -18.03 -44.70
C ALA A 388 -50.55 -18.56 -43.66
N THR A 389 -51.21 -17.69 -42.88
CA THR A 389 -52.17 -18.13 -41.84
C THR A 389 -53.59 -18.30 -42.38
N GLN A 390 -53.95 -17.71 -43.54
CA GLN A 390 -55.31 -17.81 -44.08
C GLN A 390 -55.59 -19.10 -44.88
N ILE A 391 -54.56 -19.78 -45.41
CA ILE A 391 -54.78 -21.00 -46.22
C ILE A 391 -55.00 -22.25 -45.34
N ALA A 392 -54.57 -22.24 -44.07
CA ALA A 392 -54.69 -23.40 -43.19
C ALA A 392 -56.07 -23.58 -42.53
N MET A 393 -57.00 -22.62 -42.68
CA MET A 393 -58.35 -22.71 -42.09
C MET A 393 -59.47 -23.06 -43.09
N GLU A 394 -59.19 -23.11 -44.40
CA GLU A 394 -60.23 -23.36 -45.41
C GLU A 394 -60.32 -24.84 -45.86
N ASP A 395 -59.38 -25.69 -45.41
CA ASP A 395 -59.28 -27.11 -45.79
C ASP A 395 -59.64 -28.09 -44.64
N LYS A 396 -60.54 -27.71 -43.74
CA LYS A 396 -61.21 -28.66 -42.84
C LYS A 396 -62.73 -28.48 -42.90
N GLU A 397 -63.35 -29.47 -43.54
CA GLU A 397 -64.78 -29.81 -43.57
C GLU A 397 -65.54 -29.55 -42.26
#